data_AF-A0A8J4E794-F1
#
_entry.id   AF-A0A8J4E794-F1
#
_cell.length_a   1.000
_cell.length_b   1.000
_cell.length_c   1.000
_cell.angle_alpha   90.00
_cell.angle_beta   90.00
_cell.angle_gamma   90.00
#
_symmetry.space_group_name_H-M   'P 1'
#
loop_
_entity.id
_entity.type
_entity.pdbx_description
1 polymer ?
#
loop_
_entity_poly.entity_id
_entity_poly.type
_entity_poly.pdbx_seq_one_letter_code
_entity_poly.pdbx_strand_id
1 'polypeptide(L)'
;MGAQERVFCLQFWARGVHMAHGNTDDLAAVAAAMHAWQSGMAVGPLTSAWPFLSTSGFAMAYERSEGEAIDYRWRQYHANSSGAVQLTRLHPFISHAFGEPRLRALLPYTSHWTLHFSWTVSPPYSDDCPVVVPLSDGRFLVTTADGRELGMADPAGGVALVLTALGEVPAAQAHRT
;
A
#
# COMPACT_ATOMS: atom_id res chain seq x y z
N MET A 1 5.66 -28.77 36.67
CA MET A 1 5.19 -27.42 36.31
C MET A 1 6.06 -26.95 35.16
N GLY A 2 5.63 -26.65 33.93
CA GLY A 2 4.34 -26.72 33.24
C GLY A 2 4.66 -26.93 31.75
N ALA A 3 3.74 -27.52 30.99
CA ALA A 3 3.93 -27.72 29.56
C ALA A 3 4.07 -26.35 28.87
N GLN A 4 5.16 -26.16 28.13
CA GLN A 4 5.30 -25.05 27.19
C GLN A 4 4.25 -25.22 26.09
N GLU A 5 3.22 -24.39 26.07
CA GLU A 5 2.26 -24.40 24.97
C GLU A 5 2.96 -23.93 23.69
N ARG A 6 2.84 -24.75 22.64
CA ARG A 6 3.42 -24.48 21.33
C ARG A 6 2.45 -23.59 20.57
N VAL A 7 2.91 -22.44 20.10
CA VAL A 7 2.13 -21.54 19.25
C VAL A 7 2.76 -21.51 17.86
N PHE A 8 1.95 -21.73 16.84
CA PHE A 8 2.32 -21.59 15.43
C PHE A 8 1.82 -20.26 14.90
N CYS A 9 2.69 -19.53 14.20
CA CYS A 9 2.35 -18.28 13.53
C CYS A 9 2.33 -18.50 12.01
N LEU A 10 1.26 -18.07 11.35
CA LEU A 10 1.08 -18.20 9.91
C LEU A 10 1.02 -16.82 9.26
N GLN A 11 1.63 -16.74 8.08
CA GLN A 11 1.49 -15.62 7.18
C GLN A 11 1.29 -16.16 5.77
N PHE A 12 0.27 -15.67 5.09
CA PHE A 12 -0.09 -16.02 3.73
C PHE A 12 0.21 -14.84 2.83
N TRP A 13 0.98 -15.08 1.78
CA TRP A 13 1.43 -14.06 0.85
C TRP A 13 1.06 -14.45 -0.58
N ALA A 14 0.65 -13.46 -1.38
CA ALA A 14 0.45 -13.61 -2.81
C ALA A 14 1.12 -12.44 -3.53
N ARG A 15 2.06 -12.73 -4.45
CA ARG A 15 2.76 -11.72 -5.26
C ARG A 15 3.36 -10.57 -4.45
N GLY A 16 3.82 -10.83 -3.23
CA GLY A 16 4.38 -9.80 -2.33
C GLY A 16 3.35 -9.01 -1.51
N VAL A 17 2.06 -9.32 -1.62
CA VAL A 17 1.00 -8.76 -0.76
C VAL A 17 0.71 -9.72 0.39
N HIS A 18 0.62 -9.18 1.60
CA HIS A 18 0.25 -9.93 2.80
C HIS A 18 -1.27 -10.14 2.82
N MET A 19 -1.70 -11.38 2.62
CA MET A 19 -3.11 -11.72 2.41
C MET A 19 -3.83 -12.04 3.71
N ALA A 20 -3.24 -12.89 4.54
CA ALA A 20 -3.79 -13.27 5.83
C ALA A 20 -2.69 -13.63 6.83
N HIS A 21 -2.99 -13.54 8.11
CA HIS A 21 -2.12 -13.99 9.19
C HIS A 21 -2.92 -14.49 10.37
N GLY A 22 -2.28 -15.26 11.25
CA GLY A 22 -2.90 -15.70 12.48
C GLY A 22 -1.97 -16.56 13.30
N ASN A 23 -2.43 -16.95 14.48
CA ASN A 23 -1.72 -17.87 15.34
C ASN A 23 -2.66 -18.90 15.97
N THR A 24 -2.17 -20.11 16.16
CA THR A 24 -2.91 -21.22 16.78
C THR A 24 -1.92 -22.23 17.36
N ASP A 25 -2.34 -23.00 18.35
CA ASP A 25 -1.59 -24.14 18.90
C ASP A 25 -1.97 -25.48 18.22
N ASP A 26 -3.04 -25.48 17.42
CA ASP A 26 -3.52 -26.64 16.68
C ASP A 26 -2.76 -26.84 15.35
N LEU A 27 -1.80 -27.77 15.36
CA LEU A 27 -1.02 -28.14 14.18
C LEU A 27 -1.87 -28.71 13.03
N ALA A 28 -2.98 -29.40 13.31
CA ALA A 28 -3.85 -29.94 12.27
C ALA A 28 -4.59 -28.79 11.56
N ALA A 29 -5.04 -27.78 12.31
CA ALA A 29 -5.62 -26.57 11.74
C ALA A 29 -4.61 -25.78 10.89
N VAL A 30 -3.35 -25.69 11.33
CA VAL A 30 -2.24 -25.11 10.54
C VAL A 30 -2.10 -25.84 9.20
N ALA A 31 -1.97 -27.17 9.23
CA ALA A 31 -1.77 -27.96 8.01
C ALA A 31 -2.96 -27.84 7.05
N ALA A 32 -4.19 -27.85 7.57
CA ALA A 32 -5.40 -27.70 6.76
C ALA A 32 -5.49 -26.33 6.09
N ALA A 33 -5.25 -25.25 6.84
CA ALA A 33 -5.28 -23.88 6.30
C ALA A 33 -4.16 -23.67 5.24
N MET A 34 -2.96 -24.17 5.52
CA MET A 34 -1.83 -24.12 4.57
C MET A 34 -2.13 -24.87 3.27
N HIS A 35 -2.73 -26.06 3.37
CA HIS A 35 -3.12 -26.83 2.21
C HIS A 35 -4.19 -26.11 1.39
N ALA A 36 -5.25 -25.63 2.04
CA ALA A 36 -6.33 -24.90 1.38
C ALA A 36 -5.83 -23.67 0.61
N TRP A 37 -4.95 -22.87 1.23
CA TRP A 37 -4.30 -21.74 0.56
C TRP A 37 -3.48 -22.16 -0.66
N GLN A 38 -2.61 -23.17 -0.51
CA GLN A 38 -1.79 -23.68 -1.61
C GLN A 38 -2.62 -24.28 -2.75
N SER A 39 -3.82 -24.77 -2.45
CA SER A 39 -4.80 -25.23 -3.44
C SER A 39 -5.59 -24.09 -4.12
N GLY A 40 -5.27 -22.83 -3.82
CA GLY A 40 -5.86 -21.65 -4.48
C GLY A 40 -7.12 -21.12 -3.82
N MET A 41 -7.39 -21.46 -2.56
CA MET A 41 -8.51 -20.87 -1.82
C MET A 41 -8.34 -19.36 -1.66
N ALA A 42 -9.36 -18.61 -2.03
CA ALA A 42 -9.45 -17.17 -1.85
C ALA A 42 -9.39 -16.75 -0.36
N VAL A 43 -8.86 -15.57 -0.06
CA VAL A 43 -8.58 -15.10 1.30
C VAL A 43 -9.84 -14.87 2.13
N GLY A 44 -10.94 -14.44 1.51
CA GLY A 44 -12.24 -14.29 2.18
C GLY A 44 -12.78 -15.62 2.74
N PRO A 45 -12.95 -16.65 1.89
CA PRO A 45 -13.27 -18.01 2.33
C PRO A 45 -12.25 -18.59 3.32
N LEU A 46 -10.95 -18.36 3.13
CA LEU A 46 -9.91 -18.85 4.03
C LEU A 46 -10.12 -18.32 5.46
N THR A 47 -10.29 -17.01 5.63
CA THR A 47 -10.51 -16.41 6.96
C THR A 47 -11.87 -16.76 7.57
N SER A 48 -12.88 -17.04 6.73
CA SER A 48 -14.17 -17.56 7.21
C SER A 48 -14.07 -19.00 7.74
N ALA A 49 -13.25 -19.85 7.10
CA ALA A 49 -13.09 -21.26 7.47
C ALA A 49 -12.22 -21.45 8.71
N TRP A 50 -11.25 -20.56 8.94
CA TRP A 50 -10.34 -20.63 10.09
C TRP A 50 -10.35 -19.31 10.88
N PRO A 51 -11.14 -19.21 11.97
CA PRO A 51 -11.31 -17.97 12.74
C PRO A 51 -10.06 -17.43 13.43
N PHE A 52 -9.00 -18.23 13.55
CA PHE A 52 -7.70 -17.76 14.05
C PHE A 52 -6.95 -16.92 13.01
N LEU A 53 -7.39 -16.93 11.75
CA LEU A 53 -6.84 -16.10 10.68
C LEU A 53 -7.59 -14.77 10.58
N SER A 54 -6.82 -13.72 10.32
CA SER A 54 -7.29 -12.37 10.03
C SER A 54 -6.75 -11.91 8.68
N THR A 55 -7.51 -11.08 7.99
CA THR A 55 -7.11 -10.43 6.74
C THR A 55 -7.33 -8.92 6.84
N SER A 56 -6.67 -8.16 5.97
CA SER A 56 -6.86 -6.71 5.87
C SER A 56 -7.84 -6.37 4.75
N GLY A 57 -8.49 -5.20 4.86
CA GLY A 57 -9.33 -4.71 3.77
C GLY A 57 -8.57 -4.50 2.46
N PHE A 58 -7.27 -4.17 2.53
CA PHE A 58 -6.41 -4.05 1.34
C PHE A 58 -6.20 -5.41 0.66
N ALA A 59 -5.97 -6.48 1.42
CA ALA A 59 -5.82 -7.83 0.86
C ALA A 59 -7.11 -8.32 0.16
N MET A 60 -8.25 -8.08 0.80
CA MET A 60 -9.57 -8.39 0.21
C MET A 60 -9.83 -7.60 -1.07
N ALA A 61 -9.43 -6.33 -1.12
CA ALA A 61 -9.55 -5.50 -2.32
C ALA A 61 -8.59 -5.96 -3.43
N TYR A 62 -7.35 -6.30 -3.08
CA TYR A 62 -6.33 -6.79 -4.00
C TYR A 62 -6.71 -8.09 -4.69
N GLU A 63 -7.32 -9.03 -3.98
CA GLU A 63 -7.81 -10.28 -4.56
C GLU A 63 -8.90 -10.06 -5.62
N ARG A 64 -9.67 -8.97 -5.52
CA ARG A 64 -10.72 -8.63 -6.50
C ARG A 64 -10.15 -7.96 -7.73
N SER A 65 -9.35 -6.91 -7.54
CA SER A 65 -8.63 -6.23 -8.61
C SER A 65 -7.58 -5.26 -8.08
N GLU A 66 -6.62 -4.93 -8.94
CA GLU A 66 -5.63 -3.87 -8.66
C GLU A 66 -6.30 -2.51 -8.45
N GLY A 67 -7.31 -2.18 -9.26
CA GLY A 67 -8.07 -0.93 -9.13
C GLY A 67 -8.77 -0.79 -7.78
N GLU A 68 -9.42 -1.86 -7.30
CA GLU A 68 -10.06 -1.85 -5.97
C GLU A 68 -9.04 -1.68 -4.84
N ALA A 69 -7.86 -2.28 -4.95
CA ALA A 69 -6.78 -2.10 -3.97
C ALA A 69 -6.24 -0.68 -3.94
N ILE A 70 -6.04 -0.05 -5.11
CA ILE A 70 -5.64 1.35 -5.23
C ILE A 70 -6.69 2.26 -4.58
N ASP A 71 -7.97 2.06 -4.94
CA ASP A 71 -9.09 2.81 -4.38
C ASP A 71 -9.24 2.63 -2.86
N TYR A 72 -9.02 1.42 -2.37
CA TYR A 72 -9.00 1.15 -0.94
C TYR A 72 -7.88 1.93 -0.24
N ARG A 73 -6.66 1.91 -0.80
CA ARG A 73 -5.50 2.59 -0.20
C ARG A 73 -5.68 4.11 -0.17
N TRP A 74 -6.17 4.70 -1.26
CA TRP A 74 -6.50 6.12 -1.32
C TRP A 74 -7.53 6.51 -0.25
N ARG A 75 -8.63 5.74 -0.13
CA ARG A 75 -9.64 5.97 0.92
C ARG A 75 -9.05 5.81 2.31
N GLN A 76 -8.22 4.79 2.53
CA GLN A 76 -7.54 4.57 3.82
C GLN A 76 -6.67 5.76 4.20
N TYR A 77 -5.85 6.28 3.29
CA TYR A 77 -4.96 7.41 3.53
C TYR A 77 -5.73 8.72 3.71
N HIS A 78 -6.79 8.92 2.95
CA HIS A 78 -7.65 10.09 3.08
C HIS A 78 -8.44 10.10 4.39
N ALA A 79 -8.95 8.95 4.83
CA ALA A 79 -9.77 8.85 6.04
C ALA A 79 -8.94 8.75 7.33
N ASN A 80 -7.76 8.13 7.30
CA ASN A 80 -6.98 7.80 8.49
C ASN A 80 -5.77 8.73 8.69
N SER A 81 -5.97 10.04 8.54
CA SER A 81 -4.89 11.02 8.74
C SER A 81 -4.43 11.13 10.19
N SER A 82 -5.22 10.67 11.17
CA SER A 82 -4.87 10.73 12.60
C SER A 82 -4.17 9.48 13.14
N GLY A 83 -4.23 8.35 12.42
CA GLY A 83 -3.68 7.08 12.91
C GLY A 83 -2.15 6.97 12.86
N ALA A 84 -1.48 7.86 12.13
CA ALA A 84 -0.02 7.90 12.04
C ALA A 84 0.47 9.33 11.75
N VAL A 85 1.50 9.79 12.49
CA VAL A 85 2.00 11.17 12.45
C VAL A 85 2.40 11.61 11.03
N GLN A 86 3.00 10.71 10.24
CA GLN A 86 3.30 10.96 8.83
C GLN A 86 2.06 11.23 7.99
N LEU A 87 0.99 10.46 8.19
CA LEU A 87 -0.25 10.64 7.44
C LEU A 87 -0.93 11.94 7.82
N THR A 88 -0.79 12.39 9.08
CA THR A 88 -1.27 13.71 9.51
C THR A 88 -0.57 14.82 8.72
N ARG A 89 0.75 14.77 8.61
CA ARG A 89 1.54 15.76 7.87
C ARG A 89 1.31 15.72 6.36
N LEU A 90 1.07 14.52 5.82
CA LEU A 90 0.77 14.31 4.40
C LEU A 90 -0.68 14.61 4.03
N HIS A 91 -1.59 14.68 5.01
CA HIS A 91 -3.03 14.77 4.76
C HIS A 91 -3.44 15.94 3.86
N PRO A 92 -2.92 17.18 4.03
CA PRO A 92 -3.27 18.28 3.12
C PRO A 92 -2.96 17.95 1.66
N PHE A 93 -1.78 17.38 1.38
CA PHE A 93 -1.42 16.93 0.04
C PHE A 93 -2.33 15.79 -0.44
N ILE A 94 -2.55 14.77 0.40
CA ILE A 94 -3.39 13.62 0.08
C ILE A 94 -4.82 14.05 -0.26
N SER A 95 -5.39 15.04 0.43
CA SER A 95 -6.74 15.55 0.15
C SER A 95 -6.84 16.19 -1.24
N HIS A 96 -5.84 16.96 -1.66
CA HIS A 96 -5.80 17.48 -3.03
C HIS A 96 -5.58 16.35 -4.06
N ALA A 97 -4.62 15.47 -3.81
CA ALA A 97 -4.31 14.35 -4.71
C ALA A 97 -5.47 13.36 -4.86
N PHE A 98 -6.29 13.16 -3.82
CA PHE A 98 -7.47 12.31 -3.86
C PHE A 98 -8.54 12.81 -4.85
N GLY A 99 -8.56 14.11 -5.15
CA GLY A 99 -9.42 14.70 -6.17
C GLY A 99 -8.92 14.52 -7.60
N GLU A 100 -7.67 14.11 -7.80
CA GLU A 100 -7.02 14.06 -9.11
C GLU A 100 -7.02 12.65 -9.73
N PRO A 101 -7.79 12.39 -10.80
CA PRO A 101 -7.92 11.04 -11.38
C PRO A 101 -6.60 10.42 -11.82
N ARG A 102 -5.66 11.24 -12.32
CA ARG A 102 -4.33 10.77 -12.76
C ARG A 102 -3.49 10.24 -11.61
N LEU A 103 -3.53 10.87 -10.44
CA LEU A 103 -2.85 10.37 -9.24
C LEU A 103 -3.60 9.20 -8.63
N ARG A 104 -4.94 9.21 -8.71
CA ARG A 104 -5.78 8.10 -8.26
C ARG A 104 -5.64 6.81 -9.06
N ALA A 105 -5.00 6.85 -10.23
CA ALA A 105 -4.61 5.67 -10.98
C ALA A 105 -3.34 4.99 -10.43
N LEU A 106 -2.59 5.66 -9.55
CA LEU A 106 -1.37 5.15 -8.93
C LEU A 106 -1.67 4.62 -7.52
N LEU A 107 -0.94 3.59 -7.09
CA LEU A 107 -0.94 3.16 -5.69
C LEU A 107 -0.13 4.17 -4.85
N PRO A 108 -0.73 4.83 -3.86
CA PRO A 108 0.02 5.63 -2.90
C PRO A 108 0.58 4.72 -1.81
N TYR A 109 1.82 4.97 -1.40
CA TYR A 109 2.42 4.30 -0.24
C TYR A 109 3.37 5.24 0.49
N THR A 110 3.69 4.90 1.74
CA THR A 110 4.63 5.68 2.54
C THR A 110 5.88 4.86 2.82
N SER A 111 7.03 5.52 2.76
CA SER A 111 8.35 4.99 3.14
C SER A 111 9.12 6.13 3.80
N HIS A 112 9.86 5.89 4.88
CA HIS A 112 10.66 6.91 5.57
C HIS A 112 9.98 8.29 5.73
N TRP A 113 8.70 8.30 6.11
CA TRP A 113 7.90 9.52 6.35
C TRP A 113 7.52 10.33 5.10
N THR A 114 7.84 9.85 3.89
CA THR A 114 7.51 10.46 2.60
C THR A 114 6.38 9.70 1.91
N LEU A 115 5.69 10.37 0.98
CA LEU A 115 4.66 9.78 0.14
C LEU A 115 5.25 9.44 -1.23
N HIS A 116 5.01 8.22 -1.67
CA HIS A 116 5.43 7.67 -2.94
C HIS A 116 4.22 7.21 -3.74
N PHE A 117 4.44 7.00 -5.04
CA PHE A 117 3.47 6.43 -5.96
C PHE A 117 4.07 5.24 -6.69
N SER A 118 3.22 4.31 -7.11
CA SER A 118 3.62 3.16 -7.91
C SER A 118 2.55 2.85 -8.96
N TRP A 119 2.99 2.48 -10.16
CA TRP A 119 2.12 1.91 -11.20
C TRP A 119 1.67 0.49 -10.87
N THR A 120 2.45 -0.22 -10.05
CA THR A 120 2.15 -1.59 -9.60
C THR A 120 1.57 -1.58 -8.19
N VAL A 121 0.60 -2.47 -7.94
CA VAL A 121 -0.04 -2.59 -6.62
C VAL A 121 0.73 -3.52 -5.68
N SER A 122 1.56 -4.37 -6.24
CA SER A 122 2.38 -5.34 -5.52
C SER A 122 3.86 -5.17 -5.85
N PRO A 123 4.78 -5.50 -4.93
CA PRO A 123 6.21 -5.46 -5.21
C PRO A 123 6.61 -6.29 -6.46
N PRO A 124 7.65 -5.86 -7.21
CA PRO A 124 8.40 -4.62 -7.04
C PRO A 124 7.55 -3.38 -7.39
N TYR A 125 7.65 -2.34 -6.56
CA TYR A 125 7.03 -1.06 -6.83
C TYR A 125 7.79 -0.32 -7.92
N SER A 126 7.10 0.50 -8.71
CA SER A 126 7.76 1.31 -9.73
C SER A 126 8.60 2.41 -9.05
N ASP A 127 9.79 2.64 -9.60
CA ASP A 127 10.81 3.57 -9.06
C ASP A 127 11.02 4.76 -10.02
N ASP A 128 9.96 5.13 -10.73
CA ASP A 128 9.94 6.18 -11.76
C ASP A 128 9.01 7.34 -11.39
N CYS A 129 8.23 7.18 -10.33
CA CYS A 129 7.29 8.19 -9.87
C CYS A 129 7.97 9.23 -8.96
N PRO A 130 7.54 10.50 -9.00
CA PRO A 130 7.99 11.51 -8.04
C PRO A 130 7.68 11.13 -6.59
N VAL A 131 8.52 11.64 -5.67
CA VAL A 131 8.38 11.47 -4.22
C VAL A 131 8.00 12.79 -3.59
N VAL A 132 7.14 12.74 -2.57
CA VAL A 132 6.61 13.90 -1.87
C VAL A 132 7.07 13.87 -0.42
N VAL A 133 7.79 14.92 -0.01
CA VAL A 133 8.35 15.09 1.32
C VAL A 133 7.61 16.22 2.05
N PRO A 134 6.90 15.92 3.16
CA PRO A 134 6.24 16.96 3.95
C PRO A 134 7.28 17.79 4.71
N LEU A 135 7.21 19.12 4.58
CA LEU A 135 8.06 20.06 5.31
C LEU A 135 7.40 20.52 6.62
N SER A 136 8.14 21.21 7.47
CA SER A 136 7.64 21.67 8.78
C SER A 136 6.74 22.91 8.69
N ASP A 137 6.83 23.65 7.59
CA ASP A 137 6.08 24.90 7.33
C ASP A 137 4.77 24.66 6.57
N GLY A 138 4.36 23.38 6.42
CA GLY A 138 3.14 22.99 5.71
C GLY A 138 3.28 22.91 4.19
N ARG A 139 4.48 23.18 3.63
CA ARG A 139 4.79 22.94 2.22
C ARG A 139 5.26 21.51 1.97
N PHE A 140 5.37 21.16 0.70
CA PHE A 140 5.80 19.87 0.22
C PHE A 140 6.95 20.05 -0.76
N LEU A 141 8.07 19.38 -0.49
CA LEU A 141 9.14 19.21 -1.46
C LEU A 141 8.78 18.02 -2.35
N VAL A 142 8.83 18.23 -3.67
CA VAL A 142 8.66 17.17 -4.66
C VAL A 142 10.03 16.88 -5.28
N THR A 143 10.39 15.60 -5.33
CA THR A 143 11.62 15.13 -5.97
C THR A 143 11.28 14.08 -7.03
N THR A 144 12.18 13.85 -7.97
CA THR A 144 12.19 12.62 -8.75
C THR A 144 12.52 11.41 -7.86
N ALA A 145 12.34 10.20 -8.40
CA ALA A 145 12.67 8.96 -7.70
C ALA A 145 14.16 8.88 -7.29
N ASP A 146 15.07 9.42 -8.11
CA ASP A 146 16.51 9.50 -7.82
C ASP A 146 16.90 10.65 -6.86
N GLY A 147 15.93 11.40 -6.36
CA GLY A 147 16.13 12.43 -5.33
C GLY A 147 16.45 13.84 -5.84
N ARG A 148 16.43 14.08 -7.15
CA ARG A 148 16.57 15.45 -7.69
C ARG A 148 15.33 16.27 -7.37
N GLU A 149 15.54 17.47 -6.82
CA GLU A 149 14.44 18.38 -6.49
C GLU A 149 13.73 18.91 -7.74
N LEU A 150 12.39 18.87 -7.71
CA LEU A 150 11.51 19.43 -8.73
C LEU A 150 10.88 20.74 -8.27
N GLY A 151 10.75 20.94 -6.96
CA GLY A 151 10.29 22.19 -6.38
C GLY A 151 9.63 22.01 -5.01
N MET A 152 9.40 23.14 -4.34
CA MET A 152 8.66 23.22 -3.08
C MET A 152 7.41 24.06 -3.28
N ALA A 153 6.26 23.57 -2.85
CA ALA A 153 5.00 24.25 -3.02
C ALA A 153 4.02 23.98 -1.86
N ASP A 154 2.92 24.73 -1.83
CA ASP A 154 1.76 24.37 -1.02
C ASP A 154 1.14 23.03 -1.49
N PRO A 155 0.12 22.47 -0.80
CA PRO A 155 -0.45 21.18 -1.18
C PRO A 155 -0.90 21.08 -2.65
N ALA A 156 -1.58 22.11 -3.16
CA ALA A 156 -2.13 22.10 -4.52
C ALA A 156 -1.02 22.26 -5.58
N GLY A 157 -0.06 23.15 -5.34
CA GLY A 157 1.12 23.31 -6.19
C GLY A 157 2.01 22.07 -6.18
N GLY A 158 2.11 21.37 -5.05
CA GLY A 158 2.82 20.09 -4.95
C GLY A 158 2.20 19.02 -5.84
N VAL A 159 0.86 18.92 -5.85
CA VAL A 159 0.13 18.02 -6.75
C VAL A 159 0.41 18.38 -8.22
N ALA A 160 0.41 19.66 -8.57
CA ALA A 160 0.75 20.11 -9.92
C ALA A 160 2.19 19.72 -10.32
N LEU A 161 3.17 19.86 -9.42
CA LEU A 161 4.55 19.44 -9.65
C LEU A 161 4.65 17.94 -9.95
N VAL A 162 3.95 17.10 -9.18
CA VAL A 162 3.91 15.65 -9.41
C VAL A 162 3.28 15.33 -10.78
N LEU A 163 2.16 15.97 -11.11
CA LEU A 163 1.46 15.72 -12.38
C LEU A 163 2.26 16.16 -13.62
N THR A 164 3.01 17.25 -13.52
CA THR A 164 3.96 17.70 -14.55
C THR A 164 5.06 16.67 -14.73
N ALA A 165 5.71 16.26 -13.64
CA ALA A 165 6.78 15.28 -13.70
C ALA A 165 6.32 13.92 -14.25
N LEU A 166 5.12 13.45 -13.89
CA LEU A 166 4.51 12.24 -14.47
C LEU A 166 4.22 12.38 -15.97
N GLY A 167 3.91 13.58 -16.46
CA GLY A 167 3.68 13.85 -17.88
C GLY A 167 4.97 13.92 -18.71
N GLU A 168 6.10 14.18 -18.05
CA GLU A 168 7.43 14.27 -18.67
C GLU A 168 8.14 12.90 -18.74
N VAL A 169 7.68 11.88 -18.01
CA VAL A 169 8.20 10.51 -18.11
C VAL A 169 7.89 9.96 -19.51
N PRO A 170 8.90 9.70 -20.37
CA PRO A 170 8.64 9.20 -21.71
C PRO A 170 7.99 7.81 -21.65
N ALA A 171 6.96 7.59 -22.47
CA ALA A 171 6.24 6.31 -22.63
C ALA A 171 7.15 5.08 -22.92
N ALA A 172 8.43 5.29 -23.19
CA ALA A 172 9.43 4.24 -23.42
C ALA A 172 9.87 3.46 -22.17
N GLN A 173 9.44 3.85 -20.96
CA GLN A 173 9.66 3.07 -19.73
C GLN A 173 8.43 2.31 -19.23
N ALA A 174 7.26 2.51 -19.87
CA ALA A 174 5.99 1.90 -19.47
C ALA A 174 5.87 0.39 -19.75
N HIS A 175 6.86 -0.24 -20.40
CA HIS A 175 6.84 -1.66 -20.80
C HIS A 175 8.18 -2.36 -20.50
N ARG A 176 8.63 -2.37 -19.25
CA ARG A 176 9.59 -3.39 -18.80
C ARG A 176 9.02 -4.21 -17.65
N THR A 177 8.17 -5.15 -18.05
CA THR A 177 8.00 -6.47 -17.43
C THR A 177 7.92 -7.49 -18.54
#